data_AF-A0A7C4WVN8-F1
#
_entry.id   AF-A0A7C4WVN8-F1
#
_cell.length_a   1.000
_cell.length_b   1.000
_cell.length_c   1.000
_cell.angle_alpha   90.00
_cell.angle_beta   90.00
_cell.angle_gamma   90.00
#
_symmetry.space_group_name_H-M   'P 1'
#
loop_
_entity.id
_entity.type
_entity.pdbx_description
1 polymer ?
#
loop_
_entity_poly.entity_id
_entity_poly.type
_entity_poly.pdbx_seq_one_letter_code
_entity_poly.pdbx_strand_id
1 'polypeptide(L)'
;MPKKAITAPAEKEKKSTISSIKPKNTNPQVEIKEKNSATKVKERKSTTKVSEKKAQKKKVEKPKTLVIVESPAKAKTIEKYLGAQYKVLASMGHLIDLPKSRLGIDIDNNFEPEYLTIRGKAKLLKELQQEAKKSSLVLLASDNDREGEAIAFHIKNAINDKIPEKEIKRIVFNEVTPNAIREAVKEPHEIDAYKVTAQKARRILDRLVGYHLSPLLWKKVKNGLSAGRVQSVALRLICEREEEVDKFIPEEYWTLEADFKKGRHKFSAELIQFKNEKPDLK
;
A
#
# COMPACT_ATOMS: atom_id res chain seq x y z
N MET A 1 -18.36 45.51 -34.34
CA MET A 1 -19.71 45.80 -33.80
C MET A 1 -20.65 44.67 -34.23
N PRO A 2 -21.65 44.23 -33.45
CA PRO A 2 -21.97 44.47 -32.03
C PRO A 2 -21.75 43.18 -31.19
N LYS A 3 -21.04 43.17 -30.05
CA LYS A 3 -21.43 43.57 -28.68
C LYS A 3 -22.85 43.14 -28.25
N LYS A 4 -22.94 42.15 -27.34
CA LYS A 4 -24.04 42.03 -26.37
C LYS A 4 -23.47 41.87 -24.96
N ALA A 5 -23.96 42.77 -24.09
CA ALA A 5 -23.65 42.99 -22.68
C ALA A 5 -24.12 41.81 -21.81
N ILE A 6 -23.34 41.41 -20.80
CA ILE A 6 -23.45 41.77 -19.36
C ILE A 6 -24.89 41.67 -18.82
N THR A 7 -25.11 40.72 -17.91
CA THR A 7 -25.79 40.93 -16.62
C THR A 7 -25.61 39.69 -15.71
N ALA A 8 -25.00 39.90 -14.54
CA ALA A 8 -25.31 39.22 -13.28
C ALA A 8 -26.03 40.26 -12.40
N PRO A 9 -26.92 39.87 -11.46
CA PRO A 9 -26.43 39.61 -10.09
C PRO A 9 -27.29 38.61 -9.27
N ALA A 10 -26.73 38.14 -8.14
CA ALA A 10 -27.29 38.29 -6.78
C ALA A 10 -26.87 37.14 -5.83
N GLU A 11 -26.10 37.50 -4.81
CA GLU A 11 -25.90 36.77 -3.57
C GLU A 11 -27.19 36.71 -2.74
N LYS A 12 -27.37 35.61 -2.00
CA LYS A 12 -28.11 35.60 -0.73
C LYS A 12 -27.41 34.69 0.27
N GLU A 13 -26.75 35.31 1.25
CA GLU A 13 -26.48 34.72 2.55
C GLU A 13 -27.80 34.50 3.33
N LYS A 14 -27.89 33.40 4.10
CA LYS A 14 -28.69 33.36 5.33
C LYS A 14 -27.96 32.53 6.41
N LYS A 15 -27.75 33.20 7.55
CA LYS A 15 -27.21 32.72 8.82
C LYS A 15 -28.20 31.87 9.63
N SER A 16 -27.62 31.20 10.64
CA SER A 16 -28.17 30.77 11.95
C SER A 16 -29.20 29.63 11.93
N THR A 17 -29.14 28.62 12.81
CA THR A 17 -29.26 28.81 14.26
C THR A 17 -28.68 27.61 15.04
N ILE A 18 -28.02 27.92 16.16
CA ILE A 18 -27.54 27.04 17.23
C ILE A 18 -28.60 26.97 18.33
N SER A 19 -28.78 25.81 18.97
CA SER A 19 -29.33 25.67 20.33
C SER A 19 -28.84 24.33 20.92
N SER A 20 -27.79 24.28 21.78
CA SER A 20 -27.80 24.42 23.26
C SER A 20 -28.62 23.33 23.99
N ILE A 21 -27.99 22.31 24.63
CA ILE A 21 -27.41 22.26 26.01
C ILE A 21 -28.49 21.92 27.07
N LYS A 22 -28.56 20.68 27.61
CA LYS A 22 -27.97 20.14 28.89
C LYS A 22 -29.09 19.67 29.89
N PRO A 23 -28.83 19.08 31.09
CA PRO A 23 -28.66 17.63 31.32
C PRO A 23 -29.32 17.15 32.67
N LYS A 24 -28.78 16.06 33.25
CA LYS A 24 -28.79 15.60 34.68
C LYS A 24 -29.89 14.59 35.08
N ASN A 25 -29.48 13.36 35.48
CA ASN A 25 -29.03 12.89 36.83
C ASN A 25 -30.29 12.44 37.63
N THR A 26 -30.41 11.30 38.30
CA THR A 26 -29.55 10.64 39.29
C THR A 26 -30.15 9.26 39.64
N ASN A 27 -29.29 8.30 40.00
CA ASN A 27 -29.61 7.08 40.76
C ASN A 27 -29.71 7.42 42.27
N PRO A 28 -30.34 6.60 43.14
CA PRO A 28 -29.49 5.79 44.04
C PRO A 28 -30.07 4.44 44.55
N GLN A 29 -29.13 3.51 44.86
CA GLN A 29 -28.99 2.57 46.00
C GLN A 29 -30.18 1.66 46.41
N VAL A 30 -30.08 0.32 46.29
CA VAL A 30 -29.41 -0.69 47.16
C VAL A 30 -29.99 -0.79 48.58
N GLU A 31 -30.65 -1.91 48.88
CA GLU A 31 -30.88 -2.39 50.24
C GLU A 31 -30.76 -3.93 50.28
N ILE A 32 -29.93 -4.43 51.20
CA ILE A 32 -29.63 -5.85 51.47
C ILE A 32 -30.48 -6.29 52.67
N LYS A 33 -31.10 -7.46 52.60
CA LYS A 33 -31.61 -8.17 53.78
C LYS A 33 -31.27 -9.66 53.71
N GLU A 34 -30.37 -10.09 54.58
CA GLU A 34 -30.20 -11.48 55.02
C GLU A 34 -31.35 -11.89 55.96
N LYS A 35 -31.78 -13.15 55.89
CA LYS A 35 -32.34 -13.89 57.03
C LYS A 35 -32.11 -15.40 56.86
N ASN A 36 -31.43 -15.97 57.85
CA ASN A 36 -31.28 -17.40 58.11
C ASN A 36 -32.60 -18.06 58.51
N SER A 37 -32.78 -19.33 58.14
CA SER A 37 -33.51 -20.31 58.96
C SER A 37 -33.09 -21.74 58.60
N ALA A 38 -33.16 -22.60 59.62
CA ALA A 38 -32.40 -23.84 59.74
C ALA A 38 -33.21 -25.12 59.43
N THR A 39 -32.45 -26.22 59.32
CA THR A 39 -32.79 -27.63 59.65
C THR A 39 -33.67 -28.45 58.70
N LYS A 40 -33.07 -29.48 58.06
CA LYS A 40 -33.21 -30.89 58.48
C LYS A 40 -32.42 -31.84 57.56
N VAL A 41 -31.65 -32.71 58.19
CA VAL A 41 -30.93 -33.84 57.59
C VAL A 41 -31.92 -34.95 57.25
N LYS A 42 -31.77 -35.55 56.05
CA LYS A 42 -32.19 -36.93 55.75
C LYS A 42 -31.17 -37.56 54.81
N GLU A 43 -30.47 -38.56 55.30
CA GLU A 43 -29.57 -39.42 54.55
C GLU A 43 -30.31 -40.19 53.45
N ARG A 44 -29.71 -40.23 52.25
CA ARG A 44 -29.83 -41.35 51.33
C ARG A 44 -28.45 -41.60 50.70
N LYS A 45 -27.92 -42.80 50.95
CA LYS A 45 -26.74 -43.38 50.32
C LYS A 45 -27.01 -43.63 48.84
N SER A 46 -26.13 -43.19 47.95
CA SER A 46 -25.79 -43.91 46.71
C SER A 46 -24.48 -43.41 46.09
N THR A 47 -23.47 -44.27 46.21
CA THR A 47 -22.42 -44.54 45.21
C THR A 47 -21.73 -43.35 44.52
N THR A 48 -20.63 -42.91 45.15
CA THR A 48 -19.59 -42.08 44.53
C THR A 48 -18.92 -42.83 43.38
N LYS A 49 -19.29 -42.52 42.13
CA LYS A 49 -18.40 -42.70 40.98
C LYS A 49 -17.34 -41.59 41.04
N VAL A 50 -16.11 -41.97 41.37
CA VAL A 50 -14.93 -41.12 41.16
C VAL A 50 -14.85 -40.85 39.65
N SER A 51 -15.24 -39.64 39.26
CA SER A 51 -14.93 -39.11 37.94
C SER A 51 -13.76 -38.14 38.12
N GLU A 52 -12.59 -38.59 37.69
CA GLU A 52 -11.39 -37.78 37.57
C GLU A 52 -11.71 -36.57 36.68
N LYS A 53 -11.93 -35.41 37.29
CA LYS A 53 -11.86 -34.14 36.58
C LYS A 53 -10.39 -33.92 36.21
N LYS A 54 -10.02 -34.30 34.98
CA LYS A 54 -8.82 -33.79 34.31
C LYS A 54 -8.90 -32.27 34.30
N ALA A 55 -8.18 -31.64 35.23
CA ALA A 55 -7.90 -30.21 35.18
C ALA A 55 -7.15 -29.94 33.87
N GLN A 56 -7.86 -29.40 32.88
CA GLN A 56 -7.24 -28.85 31.68
C GLN A 56 -6.34 -27.71 32.12
N LYS A 57 -5.03 -27.99 32.20
CA LYS A 57 -4.00 -26.97 32.27
C LYS A 57 -4.24 -26.02 31.09
N LYS A 58 -4.73 -24.80 31.36
CA LYS A 58 -4.70 -23.70 30.39
C LYS A 58 -3.24 -23.55 29.95
N LYS A 59 -2.91 -24.02 28.75
CA LYS A 59 -1.65 -23.69 28.08
C LYS A 59 -1.61 -22.17 28.02
N VAL A 60 -0.68 -21.57 28.74
CA VAL A 60 -0.31 -20.17 28.54
C VAL A 60 0.28 -20.13 27.13
N GLU A 61 -0.55 -19.80 26.13
CA GLU A 61 -0.09 -19.58 24.76
C GLU A 61 0.93 -18.43 24.83
N LYS A 62 2.20 -18.71 24.48
CA LYS A 62 3.21 -17.68 24.33
C LYS A 62 2.66 -16.59 23.38
N PRO A 63 2.91 -15.30 23.66
CA PRO A 63 2.45 -14.23 22.79
C PRO A 63 3.00 -14.46 21.38
N LYS A 64 2.10 -14.60 20.42
CA LYS A 64 2.44 -14.88 19.01
C LYS A 64 3.11 -13.64 18.41
N THR A 65 4.13 -13.84 17.59
CA THR A 65 4.73 -12.76 16.81
C THR A 65 3.79 -12.39 15.67
N LEU A 66 3.48 -11.10 15.51
CA LEU A 66 2.67 -10.63 14.37
C LEU A 66 3.60 -10.30 13.21
N VAL A 67 3.34 -10.87 12.03
CA VAL A 67 4.03 -10.52 10.78
C VAL A 67 3.04 -9.77 9.90
N ILE A 68 3.41 -8.58 9.43
CA ILE A 68 2.58 -7.77 8.54
C ILE A 68 3.24 -7.71 7.17
N VAL A 69 2.55 -8.24 6.16
CA VAL A 69 2.99 -8.25 4.76
C VAL A 69 2.09 -7.35 3.92
N GLU A 70 2.50 -7.06 2.69
CA GLU A 70 1.70 -6.20 1.82
C GLU A 70 0.48 -6.89 1.20
N SER A 71 0.63 -8.13 0.73
CA SER A 71 -0.39 -8.83 -0.06
C SER A 71 -0.92 -10.09 0.63
N PRO A 72 -2.20 -10.47 0.40
CA PRO A 72 -2.79 -11.68 0.99
C PRO A 72 -2.12 -12.97 0.55
N ALA A 73 -1.62 -13.00 -0.69
CA ALA A 73 -0.92 -14.16 -1.22
C ALA A 73 0.36 -14.43 -0.41
N LYS A 74 1.17 -13.38 -0.16
CA LYS A 74 2.35 -13.48 0.71
C LYS A 74 1.97 -13.92 2.13
N ALA A 75 0.85 -13.41 2.66
CA ALA A 75 0.43 -13.74 4.02
C ALA A 75 0.20 -15.24 4.21
N LYS A 76 -0.59 -15.86 3.32
CA LYS A 76 -0.88 -17.30 3.37
C LYS A 76 0.38 -18.15 3.24
N THR A 77 1.28 -17.77 2.33
CA THR A 77 2.52 -18.52 2.08
C THR A 77 3.48 -18.43 3.27
N ILE A 78 3.69 -17.23 3.81
CA ILE A 78 4.60 -16.99 4.94
C ILE A 78 4.04 -17.64 6.22
N GLU A 79 2.73 -17.59 6.45
CA GLU A 79 2.09 -18.26 7.59
C GLU A 79 2.31 -19.77 7.56
N LYS A 80 2.23 -20.39 6.37
CA LYS A 80 2.55 -21.81 6.18
C LYS A 80 4.02 -22.14 6.52
N TYR A 81 4.95 -21.24 6.20
CA TYR A 81 6.39 -21.49 6.42
C TYR A 81 6.84 -21.27 7.86
N LEU A 82 6.24 -20.30 8.56
CA LEU A 82 6.57 -19.92 9.93
C LEU A 82 5.79 -20.72 11.00
N GLY A 83 4.58 -21.17 10.67
CA GLY A 83 3.76 -22.00 11.55
C GLY A 83 3.09 -21.26 12.71
N ALA A 84 2.51 -22.01 13.65
CA ALA A 84 1.54 -21.51 14.64
C ALA A 84 2.07 -20.48 15.66
N GLN A 85 3.38 -20.26 15.74
CA GLN A 85 3.97 -19.24 16.61
C GLN A 85 3.85 -17.82 16.02
N TYR A 86 3.55 -17.72 14.74
CA TYR A 86 3.40 -16.47 14.02
C TYR A 86 1.95 -16.31 13.58
N LYS A 87 1.45 -15.07 13.66
CA LYS A 87 0.21 -14.66 13.01
C LYS A 87 0.60 -13.75 11.86
N VAL A 88 0.13 -14.02 10.65
CA VAL A 88 0.49 -13.23 9.46
C VAL A 88 -0.72 -12.51 8.92
N LEU A 89 -0.64 -11.19 8.79
CA LEU A 89 -1.71 -10.33 8.27
C LEU A 89 -1.22 -9.52 7.08
N ALA A 90 -2.14 -9.13 6.19
CA ALA A 90 -1.84 -8.32 5.03
C ALA A 90 -2.35 -6.88 5.20
N SER A 91 -1.54 -5.87 4.86
CA SER A 91 -1.95 -4.45 4.80
C SER A 91 -2.77 -4.12 3.54
N MET A 92 -2.76 -5.01 2.54
CA MET A 92 -3.41 -4.82 1.25
C MET A 92 -2.84 -3.59 0.50
N GLY A 93 -1.52 -3.41 0.53
CA GLY A 93 -0.84 -2.20 0.03
C GLY A 93 -0.79 -1.08 1.07
N HIS A 94 -0.77 0.17 0.59
CA HIS A 94 -0.76 1.36 1.45
C HIS A 94 -2.03 1.47 2.30
N LEU A 95 -1.85 1.87 3.57
CA LEU A 95 -2.94 2.20 4.49
C LEU A 95 -3.06 3.71 4.73
N ILE A 96 -1.96 4.43 4.50
CA ILE A 96 -1.77 5.83 4.83
C ILE A 96 -1.16 6.49 3.59
N ASP A 97 -1.70 7.63 3.19
CA ASP A 97 -1.22 8.40 2.04
C ASP A 97 -1.58 9.88 2.24
N LEU A 98 -1.09 10.73 1.34
CA LEU A 98 -1.45 12.14 1.27
C LEU A 98 -2.97 12.32 1.01
N PRO A 99 -3.59 13.40 1.50
CA PRO A 99 -4.97 13.77 1.16
C PRO A 99 -5.24 13.72 -0.34
N LYS A 100 -6.41 13.23 -0.75
CA LYS A 100 -6.76 13.09 -2.19
C LYS A 100 -7.04 14.42 -2.88
N SER A 101 -7.69 15.36 -2.19
CA SER A 101 -8.28 16.55 -2.81
C SER A 101 -7.50 17.85 -2.57
N ARG A 102 -6.48 17.84 -1.71
CA ARG A 102 -5.65 19.01 -1.39
C ARG A 102 -4.18 18.64 -1.45
N LEU A 103 -3.32 19.65 -1.55
CA LEU A 103 -1.88 19.45 -1.73
C LEU A 103 -1.30 18.52 -0.65
N GLY A 104 -1.64 18.76 0.62
CA GLY A 104 -1.21 17.91 1.74
C GLY A 104 0.30 17.94 1.98
N ILE A 105 0.98 18.99 1.51
CA ILE A 105 2.40 19.23 1.69
C ILE A 105 2.52 20.68 2.13
N ASP A 106 3.15 20.89 3.27
CA ASP A 106 3.50 22.20 3.79
C ASP A 106 4.84 22.63 3.18
N ILE A 107 4.79 23.52 2.19
CA ILE A 107 5.97 23.96 1.44
C ILE A 107 6.86 24.85 2.32
N ASP A 108 6.26 25.65 3.20
CA ASP A 108 6.97 26.62 4.02
C ASP A 108 7.71 25.94 5.17
N ASN A 109 7.19 24.81 5.65
CA ASN A 109 7.83 23.98 6.68
C ASN A 109 8.55 22.77 6.07
N ASN A 110 9.61 23.00 5.29
CA ASN A 110 10.51 21.93 4.80
C ASN A 110 9.79 20.75 4.07
N PHE A 111 8.76 21.07 3.30
CA PHE A 111 7.95 20.09 2.56
C PHE A 111 7.33 19.00 3.46
N GLU A 112 6.91 19.34 4.69
CA GLU A 112 6.27 18.39 5.60
C GLU A 112 4.96 17.84 4.98
N PRO A 113 4.86 16.53 4.72
CA PRO A 113 3.64 15.94 4.20
C PRO A 113 2.66 15.65 5.33
N GLU A 114 1.39 15.94 5.08
CA GLU A 114 0.32 15.46 5.92
C GLU A 114 -0.13 14.08 5.45
N TYR A 115 -0.09 13.11 6.36
CA TYR A 115 -0.51 11.74 6.10
C TYR A 115 -1.86 11.44 6.73
N LEU A 116 -2.76 10.85 5.94
CA LEU A 116 -4.09 10.44 6.37
C LEU A 116 -4.31 8.95 6.09
N THR A 117 -5.08 8.30 6.96
CA THR A 117 -5.56 6.94 6.66
C THR A 117 -6.46 6.97 5.42
N ILE A 118 -6.18 6.08 4.47
CA ILE A 118 -6.95 5.97 3.23
C ILE A 118 -8.40 5.57 3.55
N ARG A 119 -9.38 6.23 2.90
CA ARG A 119 -10.80 5.93 3.06
C ARG A 119 -11.08 4.44 2.80
N GLY A 120 -11.78 3.78 3.73
CA GLY A 120 -12.08 2.35 3.68
C GLY A 120 -11.03 1.44 4.33
N LYS A 121 -9.80 1.92 4.58
CA LYS A 121 -8.72 1.14 5.22
C LYS A 121 -8.70 1.23 6.74
N ALA A 122 -9.52 2.10 7.34
CA ALA A 122 -9.54 2.32 8.79
C ALA A 122 -9.86 1.06 9.60
N LYS A 123 -10.75 0.18 9.10
CA LYS A 123 -11.06 -1.09 9.77
C LYS A 123 -9.84 -2.02 9.81
N LEU A 124 -9.12 -2.13 8.69
CA LEU A 124 -7.92 -2.95 8.58
C LEU A 124 -6.80 -2.40 9.47
N LEU A 125 -6.59 -1.08 9.50
CA LEU A 125 -5.59 -0.48 10.38
C LEU A 125 -5.90 -0.77 11.87
N LYS A 126 -7.18 -0.65 12.27
CA LYS A 126 -7.61 -1.01 13.63
C LYS A 126 -7.37 -2.49 13.95
N GLU A 127 -7.61 -3.39 13.00
CA GLU A 127 -7.33 -4.81 13.17
C GLU A 127 -5.83 -5.06 13.37
N LEU A 128 -4.96 -4.45 12.55
CA LEU A 128 -3.51 -4.55 12.73
C LEU A 128 -3.06 -4.01 14.09
N GLN A 129 -3.59 -2.88 14.54
CA GLN A 129 -3.30 -2.32 15.87
C GLN A 129 -3.76 -3.25 17.00
N GLN A 130 -4.94 -3.87 16.87
CA GLN A 130 -5.46 -4.81 17.87
C GLN A 130 -4.59 -6.06 17.98
N GLU A 131 -4.14 -6.61 16.85
CA GLU A 131 -3.26 -7.79 16.83
C GLU A 131 -1.83 -7.44 17.25
N ALA A 132 -1.36 -6.22 16.93
CA ALA A 132 -0.11 -5.69 17.46
C ALA A 132 -0.15 -5.60 18.99
N LYS A 133 -1.28 -5.19 19.58
CA LYS A 133 -1.44 -5.14 21.04
C LYS A 133 -1.38 -6.53 21.71
N LYS A 134 -1.82 -7.58 21.03
CA LYS A 134 -1.83 -8.97 21.55
C LYS A 134 -0.51 -9.70 21.37
N SER A 135 0.29 -9.30 20.38
CA SER A 135 1.59 -9.91 20.10
C SER A 135 2.66 -9.44 21.09
N SER A 136 3.78 -10.15 21.17
CA SER A 136 5.00 -9.66 21.82
C SER A 136 5.79 -8.77 20.89
N LEU A 137 6.06 -9.25 19.67
CA LEU A 137 6.84 -8.60 18.63
C LEU A 137 6.00 -8.41 17.35
N VAL A 138 6.23 -7.31 16.63
CA VAL A 138 5.70 -7.08 15.28
C VAL A 138 6.86 -7.08 14.28
N LEU A 139 6.75 -7.89 13.23
CA LEU A 139 7.68 -7.93 12.12
C LEU A 139 7.00 -7.36 10.87
N LEU A 140 7.63 -6.36 10.27
CA LEU A 140 7.21 -5.74 9.02
C LEU A 140 7.94 -6.41 7.85
N ALA A 141 7.17 -7.02 6.96
CA ALA A 141 7.61 -7.92 5.91
C ALA A 141 7.09 -7.46 4.54
N SER A 142 7.15 -6.15 4.30
CA SER A 142 6.94 -5.54 2.98
C SER A 142 8.12 -5.82 2.05
N ASP A 143 7.97 -5.53 0.76
CA ASP A 143 9.00 -5.84 -0.23
C ASP A 143 10.29 -5.03 -0.01
N ASN A 144 11.43 -5.57 -0.44
CA ASN A 144 12.75 -4.97 -0.22
C ASN A 144 13.07 -3.85 -1.22
N ASP A 145 12.22 -2.84 -1.26
CA ASP A 145 12.43 -1.62 -2.04
C ASP A 145 12.04 -0.38 -1.21
N ARG A 146 12.16 0.81 -1.80
CA ARG A 146 11.81 2.07 -1.12
C ARG A 146 10.30 2.20 -0.81
N GLU A 147 9.44 1.54 -1.59
CA GLU A 147 8.00 1.60 -1.41
C GLU A 147 7.57 0.73 -0.24
N GLY A 148 8.06 -0.50 -0.19
CA GLY A 148 7.92 -1.41 0.93
C GLY A 148 8.48 -0.81 2.21
N GLU A 149 9.60 -0.09 2.15
CA GLU A 149 10.15 0.59 3.33
C GLU A 149 9.24 1.73 3.83
N ALA A 150 8.66 2.52 2.93
CA ALA A 150 7.68 3.54 3.30
C ALA A 150 6.38 2.94 3.87
N ILE A 151 5.90 1.81 3.33
CA ILE A 151 4.76 1.07 3.88
C ILE A 151 5.07 0.61 5.32
N ALA A 152 6.24 0.02 5.53
CA ALA A 152 6.70 -0.40 6.85
C ALA A 152 6.75 0.79 7.82
N PHE A 153 7.31 1.93 7.38
CA PHE A 153 7.39 3.15 8.19
C PHE A 153 6.01 3.68 8.61
N HIS A 154 5.07 3.77 7.68
CA HIS A 154 3.72 4.23 7.98
C HIS A 154 2.97 3.30 8.94
N ILE A 155 3.13 1.97 8.78
CA ILE A 155 2.52 1.00 9.68
C ILE A 155 3.15 1.06 11.07
N LYS A 156 4.50 1.17 11.15
CA LYS A 156 5.24 1.33 12.42
C LYS A 156 4.71 2.54 13.19
N ASN A 157 4.66 3.71 12.56
CA ASN A 157 4.21 4.94 13.21
C ASN A 157 2.74 4.82 13.66
N ALA A 158 1.86 4.30 12.79
CA ALA A 158 0.45 4.16 13.14
C ALA A 158 0.19 3.16 14.28
N ILE A 159 1.06 2.14 14.45
CA ILE A 159 1.00 1.25 15.62
C ILE A 159 1.54 1.96 16.86
N ASN A 160 2.69 2.63 16.75
CA ASN A 160 3.33 3.34 17.86
C ASN A 160 2.47 4.49 18.40
N ASP A 161 1.73 5.21 17.56
CA ASP A 161 0.77 6.25 17.96
C ASP A 161 -0.30 5.72 18.93
N LYS A 162 -0.56 4.40 18.92
CA LYS A 162 -1.50 3.74 19.83
C LYS A 162 -0.81 2.91 20.92
N ILE A 163 0.43 2.48 20.67
CA ILE A 163 1.20 1.57 21.52
C ILE A 163 2.67 2.04 21.53
N PRO A 164 3.02 3.11 22.28
CA PRO A 164 4.31 3.80 22.14
C PRO A 164 5.57 2.95 22.35
N GLU A 165 5.46 1.87 23.14
CA GLU A 165 6.58 0.99 23.50
C GLU A 165 6.54 -0.37 22.77
N LYS A 166 5.77 -0.45 21.67
CA LYS A 166 5.66 -1.71 20.93
C LYS A 166 6.98 -2.02 20.23
N GLU A 167 7.52 -3.22 20.47
CA GLU A 167 8.66 -3.69 19.70
C GLU A 167 8.23 -4.03 18.26
N ILE A 168 8.76 -3.27 17.30
CA ILE A 168 8.48 -3.39 15.87
C ILE A 168 9.80 -3.43 15.12
N LYS A 169 10.02 -4.49 14.34
CA LYS A 169 11.22 -4.66 13.51
C LYS A 169 10.88 -4.91 12.05
N ARG A 170 11.86 -4.74 11.18
CA ARG A 170 11.81 -4.99 9.73
C ARG A 170 12.49 -6.30 9.41
N ILE A 171 11.90 -7.11 8.53
CA ILE A 171 12.53 -8.28 7.92
C ILE A 171 12.50 -8.13 6.41
N VAL A 172 13.60 -8.41 5.72
CA VAL A 172 13.69 -8.34 4.25
C VAL A 172 14.04 -9.69 3.68
N PHE A 173 13.51 -9.98 2.50
CA PHE A 173 13.80 -11.17 1.73
C PHE A 173 13.60 -10.82 0.26
N ASN A 174 14.43 -11.40 -0.61
CA ASN A 174 14.33 -11.20 -2.06
C ASN A 174 13.53 -12.32 -2.74
N GLU A 175 13.27 -13.41 -2.02
CA GLU A 175 12.47 -14.54 -2.47
C GLU A 175 11.59 -15.09 -1.36
N VAL A 176 10.46 -15.68 -1.73
CA VAL A 176 9.48 -16.24 -0.78
C VAL A 176 9.68 -17.75 -0.68
N THR A 177 10.85 -18.17 -0.18
CA THR A 177 11.18 -19.58 0.08
C THR A 177 11.18 -19.88 1.58
N PRO A 178 10.95 -21.14 2.01
CA PRO A 178 10.93 -21.48 3.44
C PRO A 178 12.22 -21.14 4.19
N ASN A 179 13.38 -21.21 3.52
CA ASN A 179 14.68 -20.93 4.12
C ASN A 179 14.89 -19.42 4.25
N ALA A 180 14.72 -18.65 3.16
CA ALA A 180 14.87 -17.20 3.17
C ALA A 180 13.98 -16.53 4.22
N ILE A 181 12.72 -16.97 4.35
CA ILE A 181 11.78 -16.41 5.34
C ILE A 181 12.21 -16.72 6.78
N ARG A 182 12.74 -17.93 7.05
CA ARG A 182 13.20 -18.30 8.40
C ARG A 182 14.49 -17.59 8.78
N GLU A 183 15.37 -17.34 7.82
CA GLU A 183 16.59 -16.55 8.02
C GLU A 183 16.25 -15.08 8.27
N ALA A 184 15.37 -14.49 7.46
CA ALA A 184 14.93 -13.10 7.61
C ALA A 184 14.31 -12.82 8.99
N VAL A 185 13.59 -13.78 9.57
CA VAL A 185 13.02 -13.66 10.92
C VAL A 185 14.06 -13.74 12.04
N LYS A 186 15.22 -14.38 11.80
CA LYS A 186 16.32 -14.44 12.78
C LYS A 186 17.15 -13.16 12.81
N GLU A 187 17.18 -12.42 11.70
CA GLU A 187 17.95 -11.18 11.55
C GLU A 187 17.06 -9.95 11.29
N PRO A 188 16.15 -9.61 12.21
CA PRO A 188 15.34 -8.42 12.09
C PRO A 188 16.17 -7.15 12.33
N HIS A 189 15.93 -6.11 11.55
CA HIS A 189 16.62 -4.82 11.63
C HIS A 189 15.64 -3.66 11.82
N GLU A 190 16.17 -2.44 11.98
CA GLU A 190 15.36 -1.23 12.00
C GLU A 190 15.01 -0.77 10.59
N ILE A 191 13.99 0.09 10.49
CA ILE A 191 13.59 0.69 9.22
C ILE A 191 14.70 1.60 8.69
N ASP A 192 15.00 1.49 7.41
CA ASP A 192 15.97 2.33 6.71
C ASP A 192 15.38 3.73 6.44
N ALA A 193 15.80 4.70 7.24
CA ALA A 193 15.35 6.08 7.13
C ALA A 193 15.68 6.72 5.77
N TYR A 194 16.76 6.31 5.09
CA TYR A 194 17.14 6.87 3.79
C TYR A 194 16.24 6.37 2.67
N LYS A 195 15.89 5.09 2.68
CA LYS A 195 14.88 4.52 1.75
C LYS A 195 13.51 5.19 1.92
N VAL A 196 13.07 5.38 3.17
CA VAL A 196 11.83 6.11 3.47
C VAL A 196 11.91 7.54 2.94
N THR A 197 12.99 8.25 3.23
CA THR A 197 13.19 9.64 2.79
C THR A 197 13.21 9.76 1.27
N ALA A 198 13.87 8.82 0.57
CA ALA A 198 13.88 8.78 -0.88
C ALA A 198 12.47 8.59 -1.47
N GLN A 199 11.65 7.74 -0.86
CA GLN A 199 10.27 7.56 -1.31
C GLN A 199 9.37 8.75 -0.96
N LYS A 200 9.55 9.35 0.22
CA LYS A 200 8.89 10.60 0.63
C LYS A 200 9.17 11.73 -0.37
N ALA A 201 10.44 11.93 -0.73
CA ALA A 201 10.85 12.94 -1.70
C ALA A 201 10.20 12.72 -3.07
N ARG A 202 10.20 11.48 -3.58
CA ARG A 202 9.49 11.13 -4.82
C ARG A 202 8.00 11.46 -4.74
N ARG A 203 7.34 11.06 -3.65
CA ARG A 203 5.90 11.27 -3.45
C ARG A 203 5.54 12.76 -3.41
N ILE A 204 6.35 13.57 -2.73
CA ILE A 204 6.23 15.02 -2.66
C ILE A 204 6.40 15.64 -4.05
N LEU A 205 7.46 15.29 -4.76
CA LEU A 205 7.73 15.82 -6.11
C LEU A 205 6.58 15.54 -7.08
N ASP A 206 6.11 14.29 -7.12
CA ASP A 206 5.03 13.90 -8.02
C ASP A 206 3.72 14.61 -7.65
N ARG A 207 3.48 14.87 -6.35
CA ARG A 207 2.33 15.64 -5.87
C ARG A 207 2.40 17.11 -6.29
N LEU A 208 3.55 17.76 -6.14
CA LEU A 208 3.74 19.16 -6.53
C LEU A 208 3.51 19.35 -8.04
N VAL A 209 4.13 18.51 -8.87
CA VAL A 209 3.95 18.55 -10.34
C VAL A 209 2.48 18.33 -10.70
N GLY A 210 1.85 17.28 -10.18
CA GLY A 210 0.47 16.96 -10.49
C GLY A 210 -0.51 18.07 -10.06
N TYR A 211 -0.34 18.62 -8.86
CA TYR A 211 -1.24 19.61 -8.30
C TYR A 211 -1.16 20.96 -9.03
N HIS A 212 0.04 21.42 -9.37
CA HIS A 212 0.21 22.71 -10.05
C HIS A 212 -0.02 22.65 -11.56
N LEU A 213 0.38 21.55 -12.23
CA LEU A 213 0.37 21.50 -13.69
C LEU A 213 -0.95 20.95 -14.28
N SER A 214 -1.67 20.07 -13.58
CA SER A 214 -2.94 19.52 -14.09
C SER A 214 -4.01 20.59 -14.36
N PRO A 215 -4.22 21.61 -13.49
CA PRO A 215 -5.18 22.68 -13.76
C PRO A 215 -4.84 23.49 -15.03
N LEU A 216 -3.57 23.60 -15.38
CA LEU A 216 -3.16 24.24 -16.63
C LEU A 216 -3.56 23.41 -17.84
N LEU A 217 -3.35 22.09 -17.79
CA LEU A 217 -3.79 21.16 -18.85
C LEU A 217 -5.31 21.18 -19.04
N TRP A 218 -6.07 21.32 -17.96
CA TRP A 218 -7.53 21.44 -18.04
C TRP A 218 -7.98 22.67 -18.81
N LYS A 219 -7.33 23.82 -18.54
CA LYS A 219 -7.62 25.09 -19.21
C LYS A 219 -7.17 25.12 -20.67
N LYS A 220 -6.09 24.41 -21.02
CA LYS A 220 -5.42 24.53 -22.33
C LYS A 220 -5.66 23.37 -23.29
N VAL A 221 -5.99 22.18 -22.77
CA VAL A 221 -6.12 20.96 -23.58
C VAL A 221 -7.48 20.32 -23.35
N LYS A 222 -7.71 19.72 -22.17
CA LYS A 222 -8.97 19.03 -21.85
C LYS A 222 -9.12 18.84 -20.34
N ASN A 223 -10.33 19.10 -19.84
CA ASN A 223 -10.68 18.81 -18.45
C ASN A 223 -10.48 17.32 -18.12
N GLY A 224 -9.92 17.05 -16.94
CA GLY A 224 -9.69 15.69 -16.44
C GLY A 224 -8.36 15.06 -16.84
N LEU A 225 -7.50 15.77 -17.58
CA LEU A 225 -6.13 15.31 -17.85
C LEU A 225 -5.26 15.38 -16.59
N SER A 226 -4.30 14.47 -16.47
CA SER A 226 -3.34 14.48 -15.37
C SER A 226 -1.96 14.87 -15.88
N ALA A 227 -1.29 15.74 -15.13
CA ALA A 227 0.12 16.03 -15.35
C ALA A 227 0.98 15.05 -14.53
N GLY A 228 1.93 14.41 -15.19
CA GLY A 228 2.87 13.50 -14.55
C GLY A 228 4.27 13.72 -15.08
N ARG A 229 5.24 13.92 -14.17
CA ARG A 229 6.64 14.16 -14.53
C ARG A 229 7.23 13.05 -15.41
N VAL A 230 6.95 11.79 -15.10
CA VAL A 230 7.43 10.63 -15.89
C VAL A 230 6.51 10.32 -17.06
N GLN A 231 5.18 10.41 -16.85
CA GLN A 231 4.19 10.09 -17.88
C GLN A 231 4.29 11.02 -19.10
N SER A 232 4.54 12.31 -18.88
CA SER A 232 4.69 13.30 -19.96
C SER A 232 5.92 13.04 -20.83
N VAL A 233 7.04 12.65 -20.24
CA VAL A 233 8.26 12.28 -20.99
C VAL A 233 8.04 11.00 -21.80
N ALA A 234 7.42 9.99 -21.21
CA ALA A 234 7.09 8.76 -21.92
C ALA A 234 6.15 9.01 -23.11
N LEU A 235 5.12 9.84 -22.92
CA LEU A 235 4.21 10.25 -24.00
C LEU A 235 4.96 11.01 -25.10
N ARG A 236 5.87 11.93 -24.72
CA ARG A 236 6.68 12.68 -25.68
C ARG A 236 7.50 11.75 -26.58
N LEU A 237 8.15 10.72 -26.04
CA LEU A 237 8.93 9.77 -26.84
C LEU A 237 8.06 9.03 -27.87
N ILE A 238 6.81 8.72 -27.52
CA ILE A 238 5.87 8.09 -28.46
C ILE A 238 5.48 9.09 -29.56
N CYS A 239 5.15 10.34 -29.19
CA CYS A 239 4.81 11.37 -30.18
C CYS A 239 5.97 11.69 -31.12
N GLU A 240 7.21 11.76 -30.61
CA GLU A 240 8.41 11.99 -31.43
C GLU A 240 8.63 10.85 -32.42
N ARG A 241 8.43 9.59 -31.99
CA ARG A 241 8.48 8.44 -32.90
C ARG A 241 7.39 8.48 -33.97
N GLU A 242 6.17 8.87 -33.61
CA GLU A 242 5.10 9.01 -34.59
C GLU A 242 5.42 10.10 -35.62
N GLU A 243 5.98 11.22 -35.17
CA GLU A 243 6.41 12.31 -36.04
C GLU A 243 7.56 11.90 -36.98
N GLU A 244 8.48 11.04 -36.53
CA GLU A 244 9.49 10.42 -37.39
C GLU A 244 8.86 9.56 -38.49
N VAL A 245 7.81 8.79 -38.17
CA VAL A 245 7.09 7.96 -39.13
C VAL A 245 6.30 8.81 -40.13
N ASP A 246 5.59 9.83 -39.66
CA ASP A 246 4.80 10.75 -40.52
C ASP A 246 5.67 11.52 -41.51
N LYS A 247 6.92 11.83 -41.11
CA LYS A 247 7.90 12.52 -41.97
C LYS A 247 8.73 11.58 -42.84
N PHE A 248 8.60 10.27 -42.65
CA PHE A 248 9.35 9.30 -43.42
C PHE A 248 8.83 9.29 -44.87
N ILE A 249 9.69 9.64 -45.82
CA ILE A 249 9.42 9.52 -47.25
C ILE A 249 10.07 8.21 -47.70
N PRO A 250 9.29 7.15 -47.99
CA PRO A 250 9.85 5.89 -48.46
C PRO A 250 10.56 6.09 -49.81
N GLU A 251 11.78 5.59 -49.92
CA GLU A 251 12.47 5.47 -51.20
C GLU A 251 12.28 4.05 -51.72
N GLU A 252 11.82 3.92 -52.97
CA GLU A 252 11.77 2.63 -53.65
C GLU A 252 13.19 2.15 -53.96
N TYR A 253 13.44 0.86 -53.72
CA TYR A 253 14.68 0.19 -54.07
C TYR A 253 14.40 -1.28 -54.33
N TRP A 254 15.24 -1.91 -55.15
CA TRP A 254 15.23 -3.33 -55.42
C TRP A 254 16.40 -4.02 -54.74
N THR A 255 16.17 -5.23 -54.25
CA THR A 255 17.21 -6.16 -53.83
C THR A 255 17.30 -7.30 -54.85
N LEU A 256 18.51 -7.80 -55.08
CA LEU A 256 18.71 -8.97 -55.94
C LEU A 256 19.17 -10.13 -55.08
N GLU A 257 18.28 -11.09 -54.85
CA GLU A 257 18.57 -12.33 -54.14
C GLU A 257 18.78 -13.48 -55.13
N ALA A 258 19.71 -14.37 -54.82
CA ALA A 258 19.96 -15.58 -55.60
C ALA A 258 20.13 -16.80 -54.70
N ASP A 259 19.61 -17.93 -55.16
CA ASP A 259 19.76 -19.23 -54.51
C ASP A 259 21.03 -19.95 -55.00
N PHE A 260 21.88 -20.33 -54.07
CA PHE A 260 23.14 -21.02 -54.31
C PHE A 260 23.12 -22.44 -53.74
N LYS A 261 23.95 -23.31 -54.33
CA LYS A 261 24.15 -24.67 -53.84
C LYS A 261 25.62 -25.04 -53.85
N LYS A 262 26.15 -25.48 -52.71
CA LYS A 262 27.50 -26.06 -52.58
C LYS A 262 27.38 -27.47 -52.00
N GLY A 263 27.57 -28.48 -52.85
CA GLY A 263 27.35 -29.88 -52.48
C GLY A 263 25.88 -30.16 -52.14
N ARG A 264 25.60 -30.57 -50.89
CA ARG A 264 24.23 -30.79 -50.39
C ARG A 264 23.60 -29.55 -49.74
N HIS A 265 24.38 -28.49 -49.50
CA HIS A 265 23.91 -27.30 -48.82
C HIS A 265 23.36 -26.29 -49.83
N LYS A 266 22.14 -25.81 -49.58
CA LYS A 266 21.52 -24.69 -50.28
C LYS A 266 21.52 -23.47 -49.35
N PHE A 267 21.77 -22.30 -49.90
CA PHE A 267 21.71 -21.03 -49.17
C PHE A 267 21.37 -19.91 -50.15
N SER A 268 20.70 -18.87 -49.68
CA SER A 268 20.39 -17.68 -50.47
C SER A 268 21.40 -16.59 -50.12
N ALA A 269 21.74 -15.76 -51.10
CA ALA A 269 22.58 -14.58 -50.87
C ALA A 269 22.08 -13.40 -51.69
N GLU A 270 22.21 -12.21 -51.11
CA GLU A 270 21.83 -10.93 -51.71
C GLU A 270 23.05 -10.25 -52.33
N LEU A 271 22.84 -9.55 -53.46
CA LEU A 271 23.87 -8.74 -54.10
C LEU A 271 24.22 -7.52 -53.24
N ILE A 272 25.44 -7.51 -52.69
CA ILE A 272 25.96 -6.38 -51.89
C ILE A 272 26.81 -5.41 -52.74
N GLN A 273 27.55 -5.93 -53.73
CA GLN A 273 28.53 -5.17 -54.51
C GLN A 273 28.69 -5.75 -55.92
N PHE A 274 28.83 -4.89 -56.93
CA PHE A 274 29.15 -5.28 -58.30
C PHE A 274 30.31 -4.42 -58.82
N LYS A 275 31.37 -5.05 -59.34
CA LYS A 275 32.59 -4.37 -59.83
C LYS A 275 33.18 -3.37 -58.82
N ASN A 276 33.24 -3.75 -57.55
CA ASN A 276 33.73 -2.93 -56.44
C ASN A 276 32.87 -1.69 -56.10
N GLU A 277 31.67 -1.56 -56.64
CA GLU A 277 30.73 -0.48 -56.33
C GLU A 277 29.43 -1.02 -55.72
N LYS A 278 28.81 -0.24 -54.83
CA LYS A 278 27.49 -0.57 -54.29
C LYS A 278 26.46 -0.37 -55.41
N PRO A 279 25.72 -1.41 -55.82
CA PRO A 279 24.78 -1.30 -56.91
C PRO A 279 23.64 -0.35 -56.51
N ASP A 280 23.38 0.64 -57.35
CA ASP A 280 22.21 1.51 -57.23
C ASP A 280 21.04 0.83 -57.95
N LEU A 281 20.20 0.16 -57.17
CA LEU A 281 19.00 -0.51 -57.64
C LEU A 281 17.79 0.33 -57.19
N LYS A 282 17.76 1.59 -57.63
CA LYS A 282 16.65 2.53 -57.47
C LYS A 282 15.68 2.49 -58.63
#